data_AF-A0A832W5H1-F1
#
_entry.id   AF-A0A832W5H1-F1
#
_cell.length_a   1.000
_cell.length_b   1.000
_cell.length_c   1.000
_cell.angle_alpha   90.00
_cell.angle_beta   90.00
_cell.angle_gamma   90.00
#
_symmetry.space_group_name_H-M   'P 1'
#
loop_
_entity.id
_entity.type
_entity.pdbx_description
1 polymer ?
#
loop_
_entity_poly.entity_id
_entity_poly.type
_entity_poly.pdbx_seq_one_letter_code
_entity_poly.pdbx_strand_id
1 'polypeptide(L)'
;ISIIEKTLHDGKLTPAEVNEVIFVGGSTRIPAVAKAVEEFMGKKVHQIINPDEVVAMGAAVQAGILGNDFLKSARDDVDAGNLVLLDVTSFTLGFETVGDLMAPIIPRNTTIPTRNSKVFTTHYDNQRVVRGKILQGEERAASKNVTLGLLVLDNIPPAPKGIPRIEVTFDIDANGIINATAKDLGTEIMRSVTIERPAGLND
;
A
#
# COMPACT_ATOMS: atom_id res chain seq x y z
N ILE A 1 9.84 -8.61 17.19
CA ILE A 1 9.77 -7.44 18.10
C ILE A 1 10.01 -6.12 17.36
N SER A 2 11.15 -5.93 16.67
CA SER A 2 11.45 -4.67 15.95
C SER A 2 10.35 -4.16 15.01
N ILE A 3 9.66 -5.05 14.29
CA ILE A 3 8.52 -4.67 13.43
C ILE A 3 7.35 -4.14 14.27
N ILE A 4 7.06 -4.75 15.42
CA ILE A 4 5.98 -4.33 16.32
C ILE A 4 6.28 -2.91 16.84
N GLU A 5 7.50 -2.67 17.28
CA GLU A 5 7.97 -1.35 17.74
C GLU A 5 7.83 -0.29 16.65
N LYS A 6 8.26 -0.61 15.42
CA LYS A 6 8.10 0.30 14.27
C LYS A 6 6.64 0.62 14.00
N THR A 7 5.75 -0.39 13.98
CA THR A 7 4.32 -0.19 13.76
C THR A 7 3.67 0.65 14.84
N LEU A 8 4.01 0.43 16.12
CA LEU A 8 3.52 1.25 17.23
C LEU A 8 3.97 2.70 17.08
N HIS A 9 5.24 2.92 16.73
CA HIS A 9 5.77 4.25 16.46
C HIS A 9 5.02 4.94 15.29
N ASP A 10 4.75 4.24 14.19
CA ASP A 10 3.98 4.81 13.07
C ASP A 10 2.54 5.18 13.47
N GLY A 11 1.91 4.34 14.28
CA GLY A 11 0.59 4.58 14.85
C GLY A 11 0.58 5.64 15.96
N LYS A 12 1.77 6.11 16.40
CA LYS A 12 1.95 6.99 17.57
C LYS A 12 1.35 6.40 18.85
N LEU A 13 1.47 5.09 19.00
CA LEU A 13 0.96 4.33 20.13
C LEU A 13 2.10 3.78 20.97
N THR A 14 1.82 3.58 22.24
CA THR A 14 2.62 2.82 23.18
C THR A 14 2.03 1.42 23.37
N PRO A 15 2.80 0.42 23.82
CA PRO A 15 2.27 -0.91 24.11
C PRO A 15 1.10 -0.91 25.11
N ALA A 16 1.08 0.05 26.04
CA ALA A 16 0.03 0.17 27.05
C ALA A 16 -1.35 0.52 26.46
N GLU A 17 -1.35 1.31 25.36
CA GLU A 17 -2.56 1.76 24.66
C GLU A 17 -3.21 0.65 23.82
N VAL A 18 -2.49 -0.43 23.52
CA VAL A 18 -3.03 -1.58 22.78
C VAL A 18 -3.91 -2.43 23.69
N ASN A 19 -5.22 -2.45 23.49
CA ASN A 19 -6.15 -3.16 24.39
C ASN A 19 -5.94 -4.68 24.38
N GLU A 20 -5.84 -5.28 23.20
CA GLU A 20 -5.78 -6.73 22.99
C GLU A 20 -4.68 -7.10 21.99
N VAL A 21 -4.08 -8.27 22.18
CA VAL A 21 -3.08 -8.84 21.26
C VAL A 21 -3.64 -10.13 20.67
N ILE A 22 -3.80 -10.19 19.35
CA ILE A 22 -4.36 -11.36 18.65
C ILE A 22 -3.25 -12.04 17.85
N PHE A 23 -3.19 -13.37 17.93
CA PHE A 23 -2.26 -14.18 17.16
C PHE A 23 -2.91 -14.79 15.91
N VAL A 24 -2.16 -14.77 14.81
CA VAL A 24 -2.57 -15.28 13.51
C VAL A 24 -1.44 -16.15 12.95
N GLY A 25 -1.78 -17.35 12.45
CA GLY A 25 -0.88 -18.34 11.89
C GLY A 25 -0.31 -19.34 12.89
N GLY A 26 -0.18 -20.61 12.51
CA GLY A 26 0.19 -21.71 13.40
C GLY A 26 1.56 -21.60 14.08
N SER A 27 2.50 -20.86 13.47
CA SER A 27 3.82 -20.59 14.09
C SER A 27 3.72 -19.79 15.39
N THR A 28 2.60 -19.10 15.62
CA THR A 28 2.35 -18.36 16.87
C THR A 28 2.09 -19.29 18.07
N ARG A 29 1.86 -20.59 17.84
CA ARG A 29 1.72 -21.60 18.89
C ARG A 29 3.05 -21.94 19.59
N ILE A 30 4.19 -21.53 19.02
CA ILE A 30 5.51 -21.73 19.63
C ILE A 30 5.58 -20.93 20.94
N PRO A 31 5.80 -21.57 22.11
CA PRO A 31 5.75 -20.89 23.40
C PRO A 31 6.74 -19.71 23.54
N ALA A 32 7.91 -19.82 22.91
CA ALA A 32 8.90 -18.76 22.90
C ALA A 32 8.42 -17.49 22.15
N VAL A 33 7.61 -17.65 21.10
CA VAL A 33 7.03 -16.52 20.35
C VAL A 33 5.99 -15.81 21.20
N ALA A 34 5.08 -16.57 21.82
CA ALA A 34 4.08 -16.04 22.73
C ALA A 34 4.74 -15.25 23.86
N LYS A 35 5.68 -15.88 24.56
CA LYS A 35 6.40 -15.25 25.67
C LYS A 35 7.09 -13.95 25.26
N ALA A 36 7.81 -13.94 24.15
CA ALA A 36 8.52 -12.74 23.69
C ALA A 36 7.57 -11.58 23.37
N VAL A 37 6.40 -11.86 22.77
CA VAL A 37 5.40 -10.83 22.48
C VAL A 37 4.71 -10.35 23.76
N GLU A 38 4.34 -11.26 24.67
CA GLU A 38 3.69 -10.91 25.94
C GLU A 38 4.62 -10.06 26.83
N GLU A 39 5.91 -10.39 26.89
CA GLU A 39 6.92 -9.61 27.61
C GLU A 39 7.08 -8.21 27.03
N PHE A 40 7.09 -8.08 25.69
CA PHE A 40 7.20 -6.78 25.03
C PHE A 40 5.93 -5.93 25.17
N MET A 41 4.76 -6.55 24.98
CA MET A 41 3.47 -5.84 25.02
C MET A 41 2.97 -5.60 26.45
N GLY A 42 3.53 -6.33 27.44
CA GLY A 42 3.07 -6.31 28.83
C GLY A 42 1.66 -6.86 29.02
N LYS A 43 1.16 -7.64 28.05
CA LYS A 43 -0.22 -8.15 28.00
C LYS A 43 -0.24 -9.59 27.52
N LYS A 44 -1.18 -10.37 28.03
CA LYS A 44 -1.42 -11.73 27.54
C LYS A 44 -2.04 -11.69 26.16
N VAL A 45 -1.68 -12.68 25.35
CA VAL A 45 -2.30 -12.85 24.04
C VAL A 45 -3.72 -13.39 24.20
N HIS A 46 -4.64 -12.85 23.41
CA HIS A 46 -6.00 -13.31 23.31
C HIS A 46 -6.08 -14.62 22.50
N GLN A 47 -6.47 -15.72 23.16
CA GLN A 47 -6.44 -17.07 22.59
C GLN A 47 -7.82 -17.63 22.20
N ILE A 48 -8.89 -16.82 22.23
CA ILE A 48 -10.26 -17.31 21.95
C ILE A 48 -10.43 -17.74 20.49
N ILE A 49 -9.60 -17.20 19.58
CA ILE A 49 -9.72 -17.45 18.15
C ILE A 49 -8.64 -18.42 17.71
N ASN A 50 -9.01 -19.41 16.89
CA ASN A 50 -8.07 -20.34 16.29
C ASN A 50 -7.12 -19.58 15.34
N PRO A 51 -5.80 -19.51 15.62
CA PRO A 51 -4.86 -18.76 14.81
C PRO A 51 -4.72 -19.30 13.38
N ASP A 52 -5.09 -20.57 13.15
CA ASP A 52 -4.98 -21.22 11.84
C ASP A 52 -6.17 -20.92 10.92
N GLU A 53 -7.33 -20.56 11.48
CA GLU A 53 -8.59 -20.40 10.73
C GLU A 53 -9.09 -18.94 10.71
N VAL A 54 -8.58 -18.09 11.60
CA VAL A 54 -9.05 -16.71 11.78
C VAL A 54 -9.05 -15.87 10.50
N VAL A 55 -8.07 -16.08 9.61
CA VAL A 55 -7.99 -15.37 8.32
C VAL A 55 -9.15 -15.77 7.42
N ALA A 56 -9.44 -17.07 7.32
CA ALA A 56 -10.54 -17.58 6.50
C ALA A 56 -11.90 -17.11 7.05
N MET A 57 -12.06 -17.11 8.37
CA MET A 57 -13.27 -16.58 9.02
C MET A 57 -13.47 -15.09 8.72
N GLY A 58 -12.40 -14.27 8.84
CA GLY A 58 -12.46 -12.84 8.51
C GLY A 58 -12.79 -12.59 7.04
N ALA A 59 -12.23 -13.38 6.13
CA ALA A 59 -12.56 -13.33 4.70
C ALA A 59 -14.04 -13.67 4.42
N ALA A 60 -14.60 -14.67 5.11
CA ALA A 60 -16.02 -15.01 4.99
C ALA A 60 -16.94 -13.88 5.48
N VAL A 61 -16.58 -13.20 6.57
CA VAL A 61 -17.29 -12.00 7.05
C VAL A 61 -17.23 -10.89 6.00
N GLN A 62 -16.05 -10.62 5.44
CA GLN A 62 -15.88 -9.62 4.37
C GLN A 62 -16.72 -9.95 3.13
N ALA A 63 -16.78 -11.24 2.74
CA ALA A 63 -17.61 -11.69 1.63
C ALA A 63 -19.11 -11.48 1.90
N GLY A 64 -19.58 -11.74 3.12
CA GLY A 64 -20.97 -11.46 3.52
C GLY A 64 -21.32 -9.98 3.41
N ILE A 65 -20.41 -9.09 3.85
CA ILE A 65 -20.58 -7.64 3.75
C ILE A 65 -20.68 -7.20 2.29
N LEU A 66 -19.80 -7.68 1.41
CA LEU A 66 -19.81 -7.35 -0.02
C LEU A 66 -21.02 -7.94 -0.75
N GLY A 67 -21.51 -9.09 -0.31
CA GLY A 67 -22.66 -9.78 -0.90
C GLY A 67 -24.01 -9.13 -0.64
N ASN A 68 -24.07 -8.06 0.19
CA ASN A 68 -25.31 -7.45 0.67
C ASN A 68 -26.26 -8.42 1.41
N ASP A 69 -25.81 -9.65 1.68
CA ASP A 69 -26.35 -10.49 2.74
C ASP A 69 -25.89 -9.83 4.03
N PHE A 70 -26.64 -8.82 4.47
CA PHE A 70 -26.52 -8.33 5.84
C PHE A 70 -26.52 -9.58 6.70
N LEU A 71 -25.37 -9.87 7.33
CA LEU A 71 -25.34 -10.69 8.50
C LEU A 71 -26.22 -9.93 9.48
N LYS A 72 -27.54 -10.16 9.43
CA LYS A 72 -28.40 -10.02 10.58
C LYS A 72 -27.75 -10.93 11.58
N SER A 73 -26.86 -10.33 12.35
CA SER A 73 -26.13 -11.00 13.39
C SER A 73 -27.17 -11.81 14.16
N ALA A 74 -26.88 -13.07 14.44
CA ALA A 74 -27.71 -13.87 15.35
C ALA A 74 -27.75 -13.26 16.77
N ARG A 75 -27.01 -12.17 17.01
CA ARG A 75 -27.04 -11.33 18.19
C ARG A 75 -27.43 -9.89 17.81
N ASP A 76 -28.47 -9.37 18.45
CA ASP A 76 -29.02 -8.03 18.19
C ASP A 76 -28.07 -6.85 18.58
N ASP A 77 -26.83 -7.12 18.96
CA ASP A 77 -25.87 -6.15 19.52
C ASP A 77 -24.81 -5.64 18.52
N VAL A 78 -24.69 -6.23 17.32
CA VAL A 78 -23.77 -5.78 16.27
C VAL A 78 -24.54 -5.49 15.00
N ASP A 79 -24.75 -4.20 14.72
CA ASP A 79 -25.28 -3.72 13.44
C ASP A 79 -24.19 -3.84 12.37
N ALA A 80 -24.06 -5.04 11.79
CA ALA A 80 -23.14 -5.32 10.69
C ALA A 80 -23.45 -4.47 9.43
N GLY A 81 -24.59 -3.77 9.38
CA GLY A 81 -24.94 -2.87 8.29
C GLY A 81 -24.09 -1.60 8.20
N ASN A 82 -23.32 -1.28 9.25
CA ASN A 82 -22.50 -0.08 9.33
C ASN A 82 -20.98 -0.36 9.42
N LEU A 83 -20.53 -1.57 9.07
CA LEU A 83 -19.10 -1.88 9.09
C LEU A 83 -18.38 -1.22 7.90
N VAL A 84 -17.50 -0.25 8.17
CA VAL A 84 -16.61 0.35 7.19
C VAL A 84 -15.20 -0.18 7.39
N LEU A 85 -14.66 -0.87 6.38
CA LEU A 85 -13.27 -1.31 6.36
C LEU A 85 -12.41 -0.26 5.64
N LEU A 86 -11.45 0.31 6.35
CA LEU A 86 -10.44 1.21 5.78
C LEU A 86 -9.10 0.50 5.81
N ASP A 87 -8.57 0.21 4.62
CA ASP A 87 -7.22 -0.36 4.47
C ASP A 87 -6.22 0.75 4.13
N VAL A 88 -4.92 0.45 4.20
CA VAL A 88 -3.83 1.40 3.96
C VAL A 88 -2.72 0.82 3.07
N THR A 89 -1.95 1.68 2.41
CA THR A 89 -0.74 1.27 1.69
C THR A 89 0.35 0.76 2.65
N SER A 90 0.99 -0.38 2.35
CA SER A 90 2.04 -0.92 3.24
C SER A 90 3.39 -0.22 3.11
N PHE A 91 3.65 0.35 1.93
CA PHE A 91 4.91 1.03 1.57
C PHE A 91 4.61 2.28 0.75
N THR A 92 5.57 3.20 0.73
CA THR A 92 5.54 4.37 -0.12
C THR A 92 5.64 3.94 -1.57
N LEU A 93 4.73 4.46 -2.41
CA LEU A 93 4.79 4.34 -3.86
C LEU A 93 5.41 5.61 -4.44
N GLY A 94 6.32 5.42 -5.38
CA GLY A 94 7.02 6.52 -6.02
C GLY A 94 7.40 6.23 -7.46
N PHE A 95 7.98 7.25 -8.08
CA PHE A 95 8.42 7.24 -9.46
C PHE A 95 9.93 7.49 -9.52
N GLU A 96 10.63 6.70 -10.32
CA GLU A 96 12.06 6.89 -10.58
C GLU A 96 12.30 8.20 -11.33
N THR A 97 13.25 8.98 -10.81
CA THR A 97 13.71 10.22 -11.41
C THR A 97 15.20 10.14 -11.73
N VAL A 98 15.70 11.14 -12.45
CA VAL A 98 17.11 11.24 -12.82
C VAL A 98 18.03 11.14 -11.61
N GLY A 99 19.15 10.45 -11.78
CA GLY A 99 20.16 10.29 -10.72
C GLY A 99 19.88 9.19 -9.70
N ASP A 100 19.14 8.14 -10.08
CA ASP A 100 18.79 7.00 -9.21
C ASP A 100 17.99 7.45 -7.96
N LEU A 101 17.04 8.37 -8.14
CA LEU A 101 16.24 8.91 -7.04
C LEU A 101 14.78 8.49 -7.15
N MET A 102 14.21 8.04 -6.05
CA MET A 102 12.77 7.82 -5.93
C MET A 102 12.08 9.13 -5.53
N ALA A 103 11.12 9.59 -6.33
CA ALA A 103 10.21 10.65 -5.95
C ALA A 103 8.93 10.03 -5.36
N PRO A 104 8.65 10.20 -4.05
CA PRO A 104 7.44 9.65 -3.45
C PRO A 104 6.19 10.39 -3.97
N ILE A 105 5.13 9.63 -4.23
CA ILE A 105 3.82 10.10 -4.71
C ILE A 105 2.72 9.73 -3.70
N ILE A 106 2.64 8.47 -3.26
CA ILE A 106 1.71 8.03 -2.21
C ILE A 106 2.55 7.47 -1.05
N PRO A 107 2.60 8.15 0.12
CA PRO A 107 3.30 7.63 1.29
C PRO A 107 2.73 6.31 1.80
N ARG A 108 3.54 5.53 2.52
CA ARG A 108 3.04 4.38 3.29
C ARG A 108 2.00 4.80 4.33
N ASN A 109 1.19 3.85 4.76
CA ASN A 109 0.07 4.01 5.68
C ASN A 109 -0.98 5.04 5.20
N THR A 110 -1.05 5.30 3.89
CA THR A 110 -2.12 6.13 3.31
C THR A 110 -3.37 5.27 3.12
N THR A 111 -4.52 5.72 3.61
CA THR A 111 -5.80 5.04 3.43
C THR A 111 -6.14 4.84 1.95
N ILE A 112 -6.63 3.66 1.59
CA ILE A 112 -7.11 3.33 0.25
C ILE A 112 -8.65 3.16 0.26
N PRO A 113 -9.35 3.47 -0.84
CA PRO A 113 -8.82 3.95 -2.13
C PRO A 113 -8.26 5.38 -2.06
N THR A 114 -7.24 5.67 -2.88
CA THR A 114 -6.60 7.01 -2.91
C THR A 114 -5.95 7.32 -4.25
N ARG A 115 -5.89 8.62 -4.58
CA ARG A 115 -5.29 9.14 -5.81
C ARG A 115 -4.38 10.30 -5.47
N ASN A 116 -3.13 10.25 -5.94
CA ASN A 116 -2.19 11.37 -5.78
C ASN A 116 -1.33 11.55 -7.03
N SER A 117 -0.90 12.80 -7.26
CA SER A 117 -0.23 13.21 -8.48
C SER A 117 0.98 14.07 -8.17
N LYS A 118 2.01 13.95 -9.00
CA LYS A 118 3.21 14.80 -8.93
C LYS A 118 3.64 15.21 -10.32
N VAL A 119 4.02 16.47 -10.45
CA VAL A 119 4.45 17.05 -11.72
C VAL A 119 5.96 16.98 -11.84
N PHE A 120 6.42 16.44 -12.96
CA PHE A 120 7.79 16.33 -13.38
C PHE A 120 8.03 17.15 -14.65
N THR A 121 9.28 17.27 -15.05
CA THR A 121 9.67 17.95 -16.29
C THR A 121 10.82 17.23 -16.98
N THR A 122 11.10 17.59 -18.22
CA THR A 122 12.21 17.01 -19.01
C THR A 122 13.57 17.44 -18.46
N HIS A 123 14.54 16.55 -18.61
CA HIS A 123 15.90 16.75 -18.10
C HIS A 123 16.86 17.36 -19.15
N TYR A 124 16.59 17.13 -20.44
CA TYR A 124 17.38 17.64 -21.57
C TYR A 124 16.50 18.31 -22.63
N ASP A 125 17.11 19.19 -23.43
CA ASP A 125 16.42 19.92 -24.49
C ASP A 125 15.91 18.97 -25.57
N ASN A 126 14.71 19.24 -26.08
CA ASN A 126 14.03 18.45 -27.11
C ASN A 126 13.79 16.98 -26.72
N GLN A 127 13.78 16.65 -25.42
CA GLN A 127 13.45 15.32 -24.93
C GLN A 127 12.00 14.95 -25.31
N ARG A 128 11.85 13.87 -26.09
CA ARG A 128 10.55 13.40 -26.61
C ARG A 128 9.91 12.27 -25.81
N VAL A 129 10.63 11.70 -24.85
CA VAL A 129 10.20 10.55 -24.06
C VAL A 129 10.53 10.78 -22.60
N VAL A 130 9.55 10.58 -21.71
CA VAL A 130 9.76 10.46 -20.26
C VAL A 130 9.49 9.02 -19.88
N ARG A 131 10.47 8.37 -19.26
CA ARG A 131 10.37 7.00 -18.79
C ARG A 131 10.87 6.91 -17.35
N GLY A 132 10.22 6.10 -16.53
CA GLY A 132 10.68 5.83 -15.17
C GLY A 132 10.00 4.60 -14.60
N LYS A 133 10.71 3.90 -13.72
CA LYS A 133 10.12 2.80 -12.95
C LYS A 133 9.09 3.33 -11.96
N ILE A 134 8.05 2.54 -11.76
CA ILE A 134 7.13 2.64 -10.64
C ILE A 134 7.73 1.80 -9.52
N LEU A 135 7.92 2.42 -8.36
CA LEU A 135 8.72 1.88 -7.26
C LEU A 135 7.88 1.75 -5.99
N GLN A 136 8.20 0.74 -5.19
CA GLN A 136 7.66 0.52 -3.85
C GLN A 136 8.80 0.37 -2.84
N GLY A 137 8.80 1.21 -1.79
CA GLY A 137 9.77 1.16 -0.71
C GLY A 137 10.06 2.52 -0.08
N GLU A 138 10.97 2.54 0.89
CA GLU A 138 11.27 3.74 1.70
C GLU A 138 12.67 4.31 1.44
N GLU A 139 13.43 3.70 0.52
CA GLU A 139 14.79 4.13 0.23
C GLU A 139 14.80 5.33 -0.71
N ARG A 140 15.70 6.28 -0.46
CA ARG A 140 15.85 7.44 -1.35
C ARG A 140 16.39 7.03 -2.73
N ALA A 141 17.27 6.04 -2.75
CA ALA A 141 17.86 5.52 -3.98
C ALA A 141 16.87 4.59 -4.69
N ALA A 142 16.53 4.89 -5.94
CA ALA A 142 15.55 4.11 -6.71
C ALA A 142 15.95 2.64 -6.83
N SER A 143 17.24 2.36 -7.05
CA SER A 143 17.84 1.04 -7.15
C SER A 143 17.69 0.16 -5.89
N LYS A 144 17.41 0.76 -4.73
CA LYS A 144 17.22 0.03 -3.47
C LYS A 144 15.76 -0.28 -3.15
N ASN A 145 14.82 0.15 -3.99
CA ASN A 145 13.39 -0.13 -3.83
C ASN A 145 12.95 -1.24 -4.79
N VAL A 146 11.78 -1.81 -4.51
CA VAL A 146 11.16 -2.82 -5.38
C VAL A 146 10.59 -2.13 -6.60
N THR A 147 10.94 -2.62 -7.80
CA THR A 147 10.34 -2.15 -9.05
C THR A 147 9.05 -2.92 -9.31
N LEU A 148 7.94 -2.19 -9.45
CA LEU A 148 6.63 -2.76 -9.72
C LEU A 148 6.30 -2.76 -11.22
N GLY A 149 6.81 -1.78 -11.96
CA GLY A 149 6.53 -1.64 -13.39
C GLY A 149 7.30 -0.49 -14.03
N LEU A 150 7.10 -0.30 -15.34
CA LEU A 150 7.70 0.79 -16.09
C LEU A 150 6.60 1.66 -16.69
N LEU A 151 6.69 2.97 -16.50
CA LEU A 151 5.79 3.94 -17.12
C LEU A 151 6.59 4.74 -18.16
N VAL A 152 6.05 4.80 -19.38
CA VAL A 152 6.67 5.49 -20.50
C VAL A 152 5.64 6.39 -21.16
N LEU A 153 5.94 7.68 -21.21
CA LEU A 153 5.22 8.68 -22.01
C LEU A 153 6.10 9.08 -23.19
N ASP A 154 5.62 8.79 -24.39
CA ASP A 154 6.29 9.09 -25.65
C ASP A 154 5.62 10.26 -26.39
N ASN A 155 6.22 10.68 -27.51
CA ASN A 155 5.70 11.72 -28.40
C ASN A 155 5.53 13.11 -27.77
N ILE A 156 6.33 13.44 -26.75
CA ILE A 156 6.39 14.80 -26.19
C ILE A 156 6.95 15.75 -27.27
N PRO A 157 6.31 16.91 -27.54
CA PRO A 157 6.82 17.89 -28.47
C PRO A 157 8.21 18.40 -28.06
N PRO A 158 9.12 18.65 -29.02
CA PRO A 158 10.43 19.20 -28.72
C PRO A 158 10.30 20.60 -28.10
N ALA A 159 10.83 20.77 -26.90
CA ALA A 159 10.90 22.03 -26.18
C ALA A 159 12.19 22.07 -25.34
N PRO A 160 12.67 23.27 -24.94
CA PRO A 160 13.73 23.39 -23.94
C PRO A 160 13.42 22.58 -22.67
N LYS A 161 14.47 22.06 -22.02
CA LYS A 161 14.34 21.34 -20.75
C LYS A 161 13.62 22.18 -19.71
N GLY A 162 12.84 21.55 -18.83
CA GLY A 162 12.10 22.27 -17.80
C GLY A 162 10.75 22.86 -18.25
N ILE A 163 10.46 22.90 -19.56
CA ILE A 163 9.21 23.46 -20.08
C ILE A 163 8.07 22.43 -20.12
N PRO A 164 8.23 21.23 -20.71
CA PRO A 164 7.18 20.21 -20.67
C PRO A 164 6.83 19.84 -19.23
N ARG A 165 5.53 19.75 -18.93
CA ARG A 165 5.03 19.42 -17.60
C ARG A 165 4.32 18.09 -17.62
N ILE A 166 4.95 17.08 -17.02
CA ILE A 166 4.46 15.72 -17.04
C ILE A 166 3.88 15.39 -15.67
N GLU A 167 2.56 15.28 -15.58
CA GLU A 167 1.89 14.81 -14.38
C GLU A 167 1.92 13.27 -14.33
N VAL A 168 2.55 12.72 -13.30
CA VAL A 168 2.45 11.30 -12.97
C VAL A 168 1.46 11.15 -11.82
N THR A 169 0.40 10.37 -12.06
CA THR A 169 -0.67 10.09 -11.11
C THR A 169 -0.67 8.63 -10.77
N PHE A 170 -0.71 8.31 -9.48
CA PHE A 170 -1.01 6.97 -8.99
C PHE A 170 -2.41 6.97 -8.39
N ASP A 171 -3.20 6.00 -8.80
CA ASP A 171 -4.56 5.74 -8.32
C ASP A 171 -4.61 4.31 -7.78
N ILE A 172 -5.04 4.15 -6.54
CA ILE A 172 -5.12 2.85 -5.86
C ILE A 172 -6.58 2.61 -5.51
N ASP A 173 -7.12 1.50 -5.98
CA ASP A 173 -8.50 1.10 -5.68
C ASP A 173 -8.61 0.42 -4.30
N ALA A 174 -9.84 0.04 -3.93
CA ALA A 174 -10.12 -0.64 -2.65
C ALA A 174 -9.48 -2.04 -2.56
N ASN A 175 -9.06 -2.64 -3.68
CA ASN A 175 -8.37 -3.93 -3.71
C ASN A 175 -6.85 -3.80 -3.66
N GLY A 176 -6.33 -2.56 -3.71
CA GLY A 176 -4.91 -2.28 -3.78
C GLY A 176 -4.30 -2.41 -5.19
N ILE A 177 -5.13 -2.43 -6.25
CA ILE A 177 -4.66 -2.38 -7.65
C ILE A 177 -4.21 -0.95 -7.96
N ILE A 178 -3.01 -0.82 -8.52
CA ILE A 178 -2.40 0.48 -8.80
C ILE A 178 -2.55 0.80 -10.28
N ASN A 179 -3.16 1.94 -10.61
CA ASN A 179 -3.17 2.52 -11.93
C ASN A 179 -2.23 3.72 -11.96
N ALA A 180 -1.12 3.59 -12.69
CA ALA A 180 -0.15 4.65 -12.87
C ALA A 180 -0.33 5.31 -14.23
N THR A 181 -0.52 6.63 -14.25
CA THR A 181 -0.72 7.41 -15.47
C THR A 181 0.32 8.51 -15.57
N ALA A 182 0.96 8.65 -16.73
CA ALA A 182 1.76 9.83 -17.08
C ALA A 182 1.02 10.64 -18.14
N LYS A 183 0.85 11.94 -17.91
CA LYS A 183 0.14 12.87 -18.79
C LYS A 183 0.98 14.11 -19.03
N ASP A 184 1.19 14.47 -20.29
CA ASP A 184 1.72 15.79 -20.63
C ASP A 184 0.59 16.82 -20.55
N LEU A 185 0.71 17.79 -19.64
CA LEU A 185 -0.31 18.80 -19.39
C LEU A 185 -0.45 19.83 -20.53
N GLY A 186 0.53 19.90 -21.44
CA GLY A 186 0.46 20.80 -22.60
C GLY A 186 -0.29 20.19 -23.78
N THR A 187 -0.11 18.89 -24.02
CA THR A 187 -0.67 18.18 -25.18
C THR A 187 -1.84 17.26 -24.85
N GLU A 188 -2.08 17.01 -23.56
CA GLU A 188 -3.06 16.03 -23.06
C GLU A 188 -2.77 14.57 -23.47
N ILE A 189 -1.61 14.30 -24.09
CA ILE A 189 -1.16 12.95 -24.39
C ILE A 189 -0.88 12.24 -23.07
N MET A 190 -1.43 11.04 -22.92
CA MET A 190 -1.25 10.23 -21.72
C MET A 190 -0.99 8.77 -22.03
N ARG A 191 -0.29 8.12 -21.11
CA ARG A 191 -0.03 6.69 -21.08
C ARG A 191 -0.28 6.17 -19.68
N SER A 192 -0.88 5.00 -19.58
CA SER A 192 -1.17 4.36 -18.30
C SER A 192 -0.68 2.92 -18.28
N VAL A 193 -0.36 2.44 -17.09
CA VAL A 193 -0.03 1.05 -16.79
C VAL A 193 -0.78 0.66 -15.52
N THR A 194 -1.47 -0.46 -15.58
CA THR A 194 -2.07 -1.09 -14.40
C THR A 194 -1.06 -2.08 -13.84
N ILE A 195 -0.73 -1.91 -12.56
CA ILE A 195 0.09 -2.84 -11.81
C ILE A 195 -0.86 -3.62 -10.92
N GLU A 196 -1.16 -4.82 -11.38
CA GLU A 196 -1.69 -5.86 -10.53
C GLU A 196 -0.54 -6.35 -9.66
N ARG A 197 -0.78 -6.56 -8.35
CA ARG A 197 0.23 -7.18 -7.48
C ARG A 197 0.79 -8.40 -8.22
N PRO A 198 2.10 -8.57 -8.36
CA PRO A 198 2.62 -9.82 -8.87
C PRO A 198 2.00 -10.91 -8.00
N ALA A 199 1.37 -11.90 -8.64
CA ALA A 199 0.82 -13.05 -7.95
C ALA A 199 1.88 -13.53 -6.96
N GLY A 200 1.53 -13.52 -5.68
CA GLY A 200 2.38 -14.11 -4.66
C GLY A 200 2.55 -15.59 -4.99
N LEU A 201 3.82 -16.04 -4.95
CA LEU A 201 4.30 -17.41 -5.07
C LEU A 201 4.47 -17.92 -6.52
N ASN A 202 5.63 -17.66 -7.11
CA ASN A 202 6.30 -18.77 -7.79
C ASN A 202 6.83 -19.66 -6.64
N ASP A 203 6.32 -20.89 -6.57
CA ASP A 203 6.72 -21.93 -5.62
C ASP A 203 8.24 -22.08 -5.45
#